data_AF-A0A804N3B5-F1
#
_entry.id   AF-A0A804N3B5-F1
#
_cell.length_a   1.000
_cell.length_b   1.000
_cell.length_c   1.000
_cell.angle_alpha   90.00
_cell.angle_beta   90.00
_cell.angle_gamma   90.00
#
_symmetry.space_group_name_H-M   'P 1'
#
loop_
_entity.id
_entity.type
_entity.pdbx_description
1 polymer ?
#
loop_
_entity_poly.entity_id
_entity_poly.type
_entity_poly.pdbx_seq_one_letter_code
_entity_poly.pdbx_strand_id
1 'polypeptide(L)'
;MSSASGLGGKEVPSAFSVDLAAAARRLLLFLRAAPAGVGPRSVRRYEELWMPLAAEKAGVGGEAAMLVPPPDVHLVWLCHCFHHESYSAYCTSRFGRLINRPSIFDMENEEYAEDLCRDVWATHFPSEPFDLDSNEIGGNSVDNITCDNVNGEIVKMVRQYAGLADRFASLFVQEGVYHVAARRRYVRFLDLMKKVACATQECTRLVPSLDILLMWLAHQSFPVCYATDMVAMGISDNVAKVGVCYGEVVSNEAVRRTKELWEDAYDEPYDMAGSEVDVGAVSTAREAFYWVPAASEEDANRLYKSLQPRFLIEVYVFLKGEFDKEPTSKEFLRLRTQRCHRSLKLNISMSNLSCKSWQKVWHLYCEFATRGLFIEFRRTLSGCFRKSKFLKNISFSWSDVLHEKALALTEELDVRMRAMASITPPVQAPYLLKCVPDRVTDDGGAMISDVILRMRNYRPQEGRWLTRTVLDHSGRECFVIRMRVGRGIWRRGAETPMAVKWEDRSIEVREGSWSYIASTSSVGYAPEKIVGTGTVMKDHQENKVVWSLSTGDTLTIRLGDELSFQLKNDSSEEEMHCDVLFTRQGCLSGGG
;
A
#
# COMPACT_ATOMS: atom_id res chain seq x y z
N MET A 1 -36.61 -14.07 -15.94
CA MET A 1 -36.36 -14.00 -17.39
C MET A 1 -35.18 -13.06 -17.59
N SER A 2 -34.06 -13.63 -18.02
CA SER A 2 -32.76 -12.98 -18.15
C SER A 2 -32.70 -12.24 -19.49
N SER A 3 -32.40 -10.95 -19.49
CA SER A 3 -32.08 -10.18 -20.69
C SER A 3 -30.64 -9.70 -20.58
N ALA A 4 -29.76 -10.47 -21.21
CA ALA A 4 -28.39 -10.10 -21.50
C ALA A 4 -28.36 -8.97 -22.55
N SER A 5 -27.61 -7.91 -22.28
CA SER A 5 -27.14 -6.96 -23.29
C SER A 5 -25.72 -6.52 -22.94
N GLY A 6 -24.79 -7.47 -23.02
CA GLY A 6 -23.37 -7.17 -23.09
C GLY A 6 -23.02 -6.73 -24.51
N LEU A 7 -22.82 -5.42 -24.70
CA LEU A 7 -22.06 -4.90 -25.83
C LEU A 7 -20.57 -5.21 -25.58
N GLY A 8 -20.22 -6.48 -25.77
CA GLY A 8 -18.84 -6.94 -25.83
C GLY A 8 -18.21 -6.44 -27.12
N GLY A 9 -17.58 -5.27 -27.07
CA GLY A 9 -16.51 -4.96 -28.01
C GLY A 9 -15.50 -6.10 -27.94
N LYS A 10 -15.22 -6.75 -29.08
CA LYS A 10 -14.16 -7.75 -29.18
C LYS A 10 -12.83 -7.09 -28.81
N GLU A 11 -12.40 -7.25 -27.55
CA GLU A 11 -11.00 -7.03 -27.17
C GLU A 11 -10.17 -7.98 -28.04
N VAL A 12 -9.54 -7.44 -29.09
CA VAL A 12 -8.44 -8.12 -29.77
C VAL A 12 -7.33 -8.20 -28.73
N PRO A 13 -6.89 -9.39 -28.28
CA PRO A 13 -5.71 -9.45 -27.44
C PRO A 13 -4.53 -9.15 -28.36
N SER A 14 -4.01 -7.93 -28.33
CA SER A 14 -2.64 -7.70 -28.77
C SER A 14 -1.75 -8.47 -27.79
N ALA A 15 -1.36 -9.68 -28.17
CA ALA A 15 -0.37 -10.42 -27.40
C ALA A 15 0.93 -9.62 -27.47
N PHE A 16 1.36 -9.07 -26.34
CA PHE A 16 2.70 -8.53 -26.21
C PHE A 16 3.69 -9.68 -26.38
N SER A 17 4.84 -9.40 -26.99
CA SER A 17 5.93 -10.38 -27.13
C SER A 17 6.60 -10.71 -25.79
N VAL A 18 6.23 -10.01 -24.71
CA VAL A 18 6.69 -10.23 -23.33
C VAL A 18 5.51 -10.34 -22.34
N ASP A 19 5.65 -11.18 -21.32
CA ASP A 19 4.72 -11.17 -20.18
C ASP A 19 4.96 -9.91 -19.32
N LEU A 20 4.17 -8.86 -19.60
CA LEU A 20 4.25 -7.59 -18.89
C LEU A 20 3.99 -7.71 -17.38
N ALA A 21 3.15 -8.64 -16.94
CA ALA A 21 2.88 -8.80 -15.51
C ALA A 21 4.08 -9.40 -14.79
N ALA A 22 4.75 -10.39 -15.41
CA ALA A 22 5.99 -10.94 -14.89
C ALA A 22 7.15 -9.94 -14.96
N ALA A 23 7.29 -9.22 -16.07
CA ALA A 23 8.27 -8.16 -16.26
C ALA A 23 8.13 -7.05 -15.20
N ALA A 24 6.90 -6.60 -14.93
CA ALA A 24 6.64 -5.58 -13.91
C ALA A 24 7.01 -6.05 -12.50
N ARG A 25 6.66 -7.29 -12.13
CA ARG A 25 7.07 -7.86 -10.83
C ARG A 25 8.59 -7.88 -10.67
N ARG A 26 9.32 -8.32 -11.69
CA ARG A 26 10.79 -8.35 -11.67
C ARG A 26 11.38 -6.94 -11.57
N LEU A 27 10.83 -6.00 -12.34
CA LEU A 27 11.25 -4.61 -12.28
C LEU A 27 11.07 -4.02 -10.87
N LEU A 28 9.93 -4.28 -10.22
CA LEU A 28 9.67 -3.82 -8.84
C LEU A 28 10.65 -4.43 -7.83
N LEU A 29 10.91 -5.75 -7.93
CA LEU A 29 11.86 -6.43 -7.06
C LEU A 29 13.26 -5.82 -7.19
N PHE A 30 13.72 -5.62 -8.44
CA PHE A 30 15.00 -4.98 -8.71
C PHE A 30 15.05 -3.55 -8.17
N LEU A 31 14.06 -2.70 -8.49
CA LEU A 31 14.05 -1.29 -8.05
C LEU A 31 14.08 -1.14 -6.53
N ARG A 32 13.46 -2.07 -5.80
CA ARG A 32 13.46 -2.10 -4.34
C ARG A 32 14.84 -2.47 -3.76
N ALA A 33 15.59 -3.34 -4.43
CA ALA A 33 16.92 -3.77 -4.02
C ALA A 33 18.06 -2.94 -4.65
N ALA A 34 17.72 -2.03 -5.57
CA ALA A 34 18.70 -1.29 -6.36
C ALA A 34 19.60 -0.41 -5.48
N PRO A 35 20.88 -0.27 -5.82
CA PRO A 35 21.80 0.54 -5.05
C PRO A 35 21.41 2.02 -5.06
N ALA A 36 21.53 2.67 -3.91
CA ALA A 36 21.41 4.12 -3.81
C ALA A 36 22.63 4.80 -4.46
N GLY A 37 22.39 5.81 -5.30
CA GLY A 37 23.44 6.76 -5.69
C GLY A 37 24.29 6.41 -6.91
N VAL A 38 23.74 5.73 -7.92
CA VAL A 38 24.43 5.46 -9.21
C VAL A 38 25.11 6.72 -9.76
N GLY A 39 26.43 6.64 -9.98
CA GLY A 39 27.29 7.77 -10.35
C GLY A 39 28.07 7.58 -11.65
N PRO A 40 29.05 8.47 -11.94
CA PRO A 40 29.85 8.42 -13.17
C PRO A 40 30.59 7.09 -13.40
N ARG A 41 31.05 6.41 -12.33
CA ARG A 41 31.72 5.10 -12.43
C ARG A 41 30.77 4.02 -12.98
N SER A 42 29.53 3.98 -12.51
CA SER A 42 28.52 3.03 -13.01
C SER A 42 28.19 3.28 -14.47
N VAL A 43 28.12 4.55 -14.89
CA VAL A 43 27.92 4.91 -16.31
C VAL A 43 29.12 4.49 -17.15
N ARG A 44 30.35 4.70 -16.68
CA ARG A 44 31.56 4.21 -17.36
C ARG A 44 31.53 2.67 -17.50
N ARG A 45 31.25 1.93 -16.43
CA ARG A 45 31.14 0.46 -16.46
C ARG A 45 30.06 0.00 -17.44
N TYR A 46 28.93 0.71 -17.49
CA TYR A 46 27.88 0.47 -18.46
C TYR A 46 28.34 0.67 -19.91
N GLU A 47 28.94 1.83 -20.23
CA GLU A 47 29.30 2.19 -21.60
C GLU A 47 30.55 1.46 -22.13
N GLU A 48 31.57 1.29 -21.30
CA GLU A 48 32.88 0.79 -21.70
C GLU A 48 33.03 -0.72 -21.51
N LEU A 49 32.33 -1.32 -20.54
CA LEU A 49 32.51 -2.73 -20.18
C LEU A 49 31.28 -3.57 -20.54
N TRP A 50 30.12 -3.22 -19.99
CA TRP A 50 28.92 -4.03 -20.12
C TRP A 50 28.35 -4.04 -21.53
N MET A 51 28.10 -2.87 -22.13
CA MET A 51 27.47 -2.80 -23.45
C MET A 51 28.28 -3.51 -24.55
N PRO A 52 29.62 -3.38 -24.64
CA PRO A 52 30.44 -4.19 -25.53
C PRO A 52 30.36 -5.70 -25.25
N LEU A 53 30.42 -6.11 -23.98
CA LEU A 53 30.31 -7.53 -23.59
C LEU A 53 28.94 -8.11 -23.99
N ALA A 54 27.85 -7.40 -23.69
CA ALA A 54 26.50 -7.81 -24.06
C ALA A 54 26.34 -7.91 -25.58
N ALA A 55 26.93 -6.99 -26.33
CA ALA A 55 26.91 -7.02 -27.80
C ALA A 55 27.72 -8.20 -28.38
N GLU A 56 28.86 -8.55 -27.78
CA GLU A 56 29.69 -9.70 -28.16
C GLU A 56 28.97 -11.03 -27.89
N LYS A 57 28.39 -11.18 -26.69
CA LYS A 57 27.73 -12.42 -26.27
C LYS A 57 26.34 -12.63 -26.88
N ALA A 58 25.74 -11.58 -27.46
CA ALA A 58 24.46 -11.69 -28.13
C ALA A 58 24.55 -12.61 -29.37
N GLY A 59 23.60 -13.54 -29.47
CA GLY A 59 23.60 -14.59 -30.50
C GLY A 59 23.52 -14.07 -31.94
N VAL A 60 23.67 -14.99 -32.90
CA VAL A 60 23.66 -14.69 -34.35
C VAL A 60 22.35 -14.00 -34.80
N GLY A 61 21.25 -14.16 -34.06
CA GLY A 61 19.97 -13.46 -34.26
C GLY A 61 19.70 -12.23 -33.39
N GLY A 62 20.68 -11.77 -32.59
CA GLY A 62 20.49 -10.69 -31.62
C GLY A 62 19.76 -11.11 -30.34
N GLU A 63 19.62 -12.42 -30.11
CA GLU A 63 19.14 -12.96 -28.84
C GLU A 63 20.10 -12.59 -27.71
N ALA A 64 19.54 -12.09 -26.61
CA ALA A 64 20.32 -11.69 -25.45
C ALA A 64 20.91 -12.92 -24.77
N ALA A 65 22.19 -12.85 -24.40
CA ALA A 65 22.80 -13.86 -23.55
C ALA A 65 22.14 -13.87 -22.17
N MET A 66 22.07 -15.04 -21.54
CA MET A 66 21.54 -15.25 -20.19
C MET A 66 22.53 -14.72 -19.13
N LEU A 67 22.75 -13.41 -19.15
CA LEU A 67 23.69 -12.70 -18.27
C LEU A 67 22.98 -11.50 -17.65
N VAL A 68 23.06 -11.38 -16.33
CA VAL A 68 22.55 -10.24 -15.58
C VAL A 68 23.73 -9.36 -15.12
N PRO A 69 23.78 -8.07 -15.50
CA PRO A 69 24.89 -7.21 -15.12
C PRO A 69 24.93 -6.91 -13.62
N PRO A 70 26.07 -6.37 -13.13
CA PRO A 70 26.16 -5.75 -11.81
C PRO A 70 24.97 -4.83 -11.50
N PRO A 71 24.46 -4.78 -10.25
CA PRO A 71 23.25 -4.03 -9.91
C PRO A 71 23.29 -2.54 -10.29
N ASP A 72 24.43 -1.86 -10.11
CA ASP A 72 24.60 -0.46 -10.49
C ASP A 72 24.55 -0.25 -12.01
N VAL A 73 25.19 -1.14 -12.77
CA VAL A 73 25.17 -1.16 -14.24
C VAL A 73 23.78 -1.51 -14.77
N HIS A 74 23.08 -2.45 -14.12
CA HIS A 74 21.72 -2.83 -14.48
C HIS A 74 20.76 -1.65 -14.36
N LEU A 75 20.88 -0.86 -13.28
CA LEU A 75 20.06 0.33 -13.11
C LEU A 75 20.34 1.38 -14.21
N VAL A 76 21.61 1.61 -14.58
CA VAL A 76 21.97 2.49 -15.71
C VAL A 76 21.34 1.99 -17.02
N TRP A 77 21.43 0.68 -17.28
CA TRP A 77 20.89 0.08 -18.49
C TRP A 77 19.37 0.22 -18.57
N LEU A 78 18.66 -0.05 -17.48
CA LEU A 78 17.21 0.16 -17.37
C LEU A 78 16.82 1.61 -17.67
N CYS A 79 17.48 2.57 -17.02
CA CYS A 79 17.23 4.00 -17.24
C CYS A 79 17.40 4.37 -18.71
N HIS A 80 18.43 3.85 -19.38
CA HIS A 80 18.64 4.10 -20.80
C HIS A 80 17.54 3.46 -21.66
N CYS A 81 17.14 2.21 -21.38
CA CYS A 81 16.06 1.52 -22.10
C CYS A 81 14.70 2.24 -22.00
N PHE A 82 14.40 2.91 -20.88
CA PHE A 82 13.19 3.72 -20.72
C PHE A 82 13.14 4.91 -21.68
N HIS A 83 14.30 5.34 -22.21
CA HIS A 83 14.42 6.29 -23.31
C HIS A 83 14.68 5.56 -24.63
N HIS A 84 13.70 4.74 -25.06
CA HIS A 84 13.86 3.81 -26.18
C HIS A 84 14.48 4.43 -27.46
N GLU A 85 14.07 5.64 -27.85
CA GLU A 85 14.62 6.33 -29.03
C GLU A 85 16.13 6.61 -28.87
N SER A 86 16.54 7.11 -27.70
CA SER A 86 17.95 7.34 -27.36
C SER A 86 18.73 6.02 -27.30
N TYR A 87 18.17 5.00 -26.65
CA TYR A 87 18.81 3.69 -26.54
C TYR A 87 19.01 3.01 -27.89
N SER A 88 17.99 3.08 -28.76
CA SER A 88 18.04 2.52 -30.10
C SER A 88 19.10 3.22 -30.97
N ALA A 89 19.14 4.55 -30.92
CA ALA A 89 20.17 5.33 -31.61
C ALA A 89 21.58 5.00 -31.10
N TYR A 90 21.76 4.90 -29.78
CA TYR A 90 23.03 4.51 -29.14
C TYR A 90 23.48 3.12 -29.62
N CYS A 91 22.61 2.12 -29.56
CA CYS A 91 22.96 0.76 -29.94
C CYS A 91 23.25 0.62 -31.43
N THR A 92 22.45 1.28 -32.27
CA THR A 92 22.64 1.27 -33.73
C THR A 92 23.95 1.94 -34.12
N SER A 93 24.26 3.09 -33.52
CA SER A 93 25.50 3.83 -33.78
C SER A 93 26.75 3.06 -33.37
N ARG A 94 26.72 2.41 -32.20
CA ARG A 94 27.91 1.77 -31.60
C ARG A 94 28.10 0.31 -31.99
N PHE A 95 27.01 -0.42 -32.20
CA PHE A 95 27.03 -1.88 -32.40
C PHE A 95 26.33 -2.33 -33.69
N GLY A 96 25.75 -1.39 -34.46
CA GLY A 96 25.03 -1.70 -35.71
C GLY A 96 23.70 -2.42 -35.53
N ARG A 97 23.27 -2.69 -34.29
CA ARG A 97 22.04 -3.41 -33.96
C ARG A 97 21.52 -3.01 -32.58
N LEU A 98 20.22 -3.19 -32.36
CA LEU A 98 19.61 -3.04 -31.04
C LEU A 98 20.04 -4.20 -30.13
N ILE A 99 20.59 -3.89 -28.96
CA ILE A 99 20.96 -4.88 -27.96
C ILE A 99 19.74 -5.18 -27.08
N ASN A 100 19.43 -6.45 -26.85
CA ASN A 100 18.30 -6.85 -26.02
C ASN A 100 18.74 -7.27 -24.61
N ARG A 101 17.78 -7.33 -23.69
CA ARG A 101 17.96 -7.89 -22.35
C ARG A 101 17.40 -9.31 -22.30
N PRO A 102 18.00 -10.25 -21.54
CA PRO A 102 17.47 -11.61 -21.43
C PRO A 102 16.08 -11.63 -20.77
N SER A 103 15.18 -12.44 -21.32
CA SER A 103 13.80 -12.62 -20.86
C SER A 103 13.73 -13.56 -19.65
N ILE A 104 14.26 -13.12 -18.52
CA ILE A 104 14.29 -13.88 -17.26
C ILE A 104 13.15 -13.40 -16.36
N PHE A 105 12.25 -14.30 -15.97
CA PHE A 105 11.02 -13.97 -15.24
C PHE A 105 10.84 -14.75 -13.93
N ASP A 106 11.68 -15.75 -13.68
CA ASP A 106 11.75 -16.54 -12.46
C ASP A 106 13.05 -16.26 -11.69
N MET A 107 13.05 -16.57 -10.40
CA MET A 107 14.14 -16.20 -9.48
C MET A 107 15.36 -17.10 -9.68
N GLU A 108 15.13 -18.39 -9.94
CA GLU A 108 16.18 -19.39 -10.12
C GLU A 108 17.04 -19.08 -11.35
N ASN A 109 16.42 -18.74 -12.47
CA ASN A 109 17.13 -18.34 -13.68
C ASN A 109 17.81 -16.97 -13.56
N GLU A 110 17.30 -16.09 -12.70
CA GLU A 110 17.92 -14.78 -12.44
C GLU A 110 19.20 -14.93 -11.62
N GLU A 111 19.14 -15.70 -10.53
CA GLU A 111 20.30 -16.05 -9.69
C GLU A 111 21.37 -16.79 -10.50
N TYR A 112 20.97 -17.80 -11.28
CA TYR A 112 21.90 -18.50 -12.17
C TYR A 112 22.56 -17.59 -13.20
N ALA A 113 21.80 -16.67 -13.81
CA ALA A 113 22.34 -15.74 -14.80
C ALA A 113 23.25 -14.67 -14.18
N GLU A 114 23.01 -14.29 -12.93
CA GLU A 114 23.89 -13.42 -12.17
C GLU A 114 25.21 -14.12 -11.84
N ASP A 115 25.18 -15.34 -11.30
CA ASP A 115 26.37 -16.13 -11.00
C ASP A 115 27.21 -16.39 -12.25
N LEU A 116 26.56 -16.76 -13.35
CA LEU A 116 27.24 -16.93 -14.64
C LEU A 116 27.88 -15.62 -15.11
N CYS A 117 27.18 -14.50 -14.95
CA CYS A 117 27.71 -13.20 -15.33
C CYS A 117 28.89 -12.77 -14.45
N ARG A 118 28.87 -13.12 -13.16
CA ARG A 118 29.96 -12.85 -12.21
C ARG A 118 31.25 -13.53 -12.64
N ASP A 119 31.18 -14.79 -13.08
CA ASP A 119 32.32 -15.55 -13.61
C ASP A 119 32.85 -14.95 -14.93
N VAL A 120 31.94 -14.61 -15.85
CA VAL A 120 32.28 -13.98 -17.13
C VAL A 120 32.93 -12.61 -16.88
N TRP A 121 32.38 -11.82 -15.96
CA TRP A 121 32.89 -10.50 -15.60
C TRP A 121 34.30 -10.58 -15.01
N ALA A 122 34.54 -11.50 -14.06
CA ALA A 122 35.85 -11.69 -13.46
C ALA A 122 36.92 -12.11 -14.49
N THR A 123 36.50 -12.86 -15.53
CA THR A 123 37.38 -13.29 -16.62
C THR A 123 37.70 -12.15 -17.58
N HIS A 124 36.69 -11.38 -17.99
CA HIS A 124 36.85 -10.29 -18.98
C HIS A 124 37.45 -9.01 -18.35
N PHE A 125 37.15 -8.73 -17.08
CA PHE A 125 37.55 -7.51 -16.37
C PHE A 125 38.16 -7.81 -14.99
N PRO A 126 39.34 -8.46 -14.91
CA PRO A 126 39.92 -8.90 -13.64
C PRO A 126 40.20 -7.78 -12.62
N SER A 127 40.31 -6.53 -13.09
CA SER A 127 40.57 -5.35 -12.25
C SER A 127 39.32 -4.60 -11.83
N GLU A 128 38.13 -4.99 -12.31
CA GLU A 128 36.87 -4.32 -11.98
C GLU A 128 35.99 -5.30 -11.20
N PRO A 129 35.64 -5.01 -9.94
CA PRO A 129 34.77 -5.89 -9.16
C PRO A 129 33.37 -5.97 -9.79
N PHE A 130 32.65 -7.06 -9.51
CA PHE A 130 31.27 -7.21 -9.93
C PHE A 130 30.35 -6.34 -9.07
N ASP A 131 30.38 -6.52 -7.74
CA ASP A 131 29.63 -5.68 -6.80
C ASP A 131 30.48 -4.50 -6.31
N LEU A 132 29.85 -3.33 -6.18
CA LEU A 132 30.47 -2.15 -5.58
C LEU A 132 29.96 -1.98 -4.14
N ASP A 133 30.87 -1.62 -3.24
CA ASP A 133 30.48 -1.18 -1.90
C ASP A 133 29.74 0.15 -1.95
N SER A 134 28.76 0.37 -1.05
CA SER A 134 27.91 1.57 -1.03
C SER A 134 28.69 2.91 -1.03
N ASN A 135 29.89 2.92 -0.46
CA ASN A 135 30.79 4.08 -0.43
C ASN A 135 31.46 4.38 -1.78
N GLU A 136 31.62 3.36 -2.63
CA GLU A 136 32.21 3.47 -3.97
C GLU A 136 31.20 3.90 -5.04
N ILE A 137 29.90 3.71 -4.76
CA ILE A 137 28.80 4.07 -5.66
C ILE A 137 28.56 5.60 -5.63
N GLY A 138 28.63 6.21 -4.43
CA GLY A 138 28.34 7.62 -4.18
C GLY A 138 29.43 8.64 -4.56
N GLY A 139 30.55 8.21 -5.15
CA GLY A 139 31.56 9.13 -5.70
C GLY A 139 32.31 10.00 -4.68
N ASN A 140 32.39 9.60 -3.41
CA ASN A 140 33.23 10.29 -2.41
C ASN A 140 34.68 9.77 -2.36
N SER A 141 35.05 8.74 -3.14
CA SER A 141 36.45 8.38 -3.32
C SER A 141 37.10 9.37 -4.29
N VAL A 142 38.03 10.16 -3.76
CA VAL A 142 38.91 11.05 -4.51
C VAL A 142 39.92 10.19 -5.27
N ASP A 143 39.50 9.62 -6.38
CA ASP A 143 40.42 9.16 -7.41
C ASP A 143 40.28 10.07 -8.63
N ASN A 144 41.43 10.61 -9.05
CA ASN A 144 41.64 11.56 -10.13
C ASN A 144 41.24 11.02 -11.51
N ILE A 145 39.96 10.70 -11.71
CA ILE A 145 39.38 10.56 -13.04
C ILE A 145 38.73 11.91 -13.34
N THR A 146 39.38 12.69 -14.19
CA THR A 146 38.80 13.83 -14.91
C THR A 146 37.48 13.38 -15.54
N CYS A 147 36.36 13.57 -14.82
CA CYS A 147 35.05 13.16 -15.27
C CYS A 147 34.46 14.28 -16.15
N ASP A 148 34.94 14.38 -17.38
CA ASP A 148 34.39 15.28 -18.41
C ASP A 148 32.91 14.96 -18.73
N ASN A 149 32.35 13.88 -18.17
CA ASN A 149 31.03 13.32 -18.47
C ASN A 149 29.98 13.46 -17.33
N VAL A 150 30.19 14.29 -16.30
CA VAL A 150 29.20 14.53 -15.21
C VAL A 150 27.86 15.06 -15.73
N ASN A 151 27.86 15.62 -16.94
CA ASN A 151 26.70 16.13 -17.68
C ASN A 151 26.29 15.28 -18.89
N GLY A 152 26.82 14.06 -19.03
CA GLY A 152 26.43 13.12 -20.07
C GLY A 152 24.93 12.83 -20.07
N GLU A 153 24.37 12.53 -21.25
CA GLU A 153 22.93 12.29 -21.41
C GLU A 153 22.43 11.14 -20.53
N ILE A 154 23.18 10.03 -20.46
CA ILE A 154 22.84 8.87 -19.62
C ILE A 154 22.87 9.23 -18.13
N VAL A 155 23.82 10.05 -17.68
CA VAL A 155 23.88 10.51 -16.28
C VAL A 155 22.63 11.33 -15.94
N LYS A 156 22.16 12.18 -16.86
CA LYS A 156 20.91 12.94 -16.68
C LYS A 156 19.69 12.02 -16.62
N MET A 157 19.63 10.98 -17.47
CA MET A 157 18.57 9.97 -17.43
C MET A 157 18.55 9.25 -16.07
N VAL A 158 19.69 8.75 -15.59
CA VAL A 158 19.77 8.08 -14.29
C VAL A 158 19.27 8.97 -13.16
N ARG A 159 19.67 10.25 -13.14
CA ARG A 159 19.17 11.23 -12.16
C ARG A 159 17.67 11.49 -12.27
N GLN A 160 17.12 11.49 -13.49
CA GLN A 160 15.68 11.66 -13.73
C GLN A 160 14.85 10.54 -13.12
N TYR A 161 15.40 9.32 -13.03
CA TYR A 161 14.75 8.17 -12.37
C TYR A 161 15.12 8.02 -10.89
N ALA A 162 15.84 8.98 -10.30
CA ALA A 162 16.00 9.02 -8.84
C ALA A 162 14.61 9.11 -8.17
N GLY A 163 14.36 8.26 -7.18
CA GLY A 163 13.06 8.15 -6.51
C GLY A 163 12.01 7.32 -7.24
N LEU A 164 12.34 6.67 -8.38
CA LEU A 164 11.41 5.76 -9.05
C LEU A 164 10.97 4.61 -8.13
N ALA A 165 11.89 4.08 -7.32
CA ALA A 165 11.59 3.03 -6.35
C ALA A 165 10.55 3.51 -5.31
N ASP A 166 10.73 4.71 -4.76
CA ASP A 166 9.81 5.32 -3.79
C ASP A 166 8.41 5.52 -4.39
N ARG A 167 8.33 5.89 -5.67
CA ARG A 167 7.06 6.02 -6.39
C ARG A 167 6.27 4.70 -6.42
N PHE A 168 6.94 3.54 -6.42
CA PHE A 168 6.31 2.22 -6.42
C PHE A 168 6.33 1.51 -5.06
N ALA A 169 6.70 2.19 -3.97
CA ALA A 169 6.88 1.57 -2.65
C ALA A 169 5.59 1.00 -2.02
N SER A 170 4.41 1.28 -2.59
CA SER A 170 3.14 0.83 -2.02
C SER A 170 2.93 -0.67 -2.20
N LEU A 171 2.57 -1.36 -1.11
CA LEU A 171 2.45 -2.82 -1.06
C LEU A 171 1.52 -3.41 -2.13
N PHE A 172 0.41 -2.75 -2.44
CA PHE A 172 -0.57 -3.32 -3.37
C PHE A 172 -0.07 -3.33 -4.81
N VAL A 173 0.96 -2.54 -5.12
CA VAL A 173 1.62 -2.51 -6.44
C VAL A 173 2.36 -3.84 -6.68
N GLN A 174 2.80 -4.52 -5.62
CA GLN A 174 3.49 -5.81 -5.70
C GLN A 174 2.53 -6.99 -5.99
N GLU A 175 1.23 -6.79 -5.80
CA GLU A 175 0.24 -7.86 -5.93
C GLU A 175 0.04 -8.28 -7.39
N GLY A 176 0.00 -9.60 -7.64
CA GLY A 176 -0.16 -10.13 -9.00
C GLY A 176 -1.44 -9.64 -9.70
N VAL A 177 -2.53 -9.50 -8.93
CA VAL A 177 -3.82 -9.01 -9.44
C VAL A 177 -3.75 -7.54 -9.90
N TYR A 178 -2.93 -6.71 -9.24
CA TYR A 178 -2.69 -5.32 -9.65
C TYR A 178 -2.07 -5.28 -11.05
N HIS A 179 -1.04 -6.09 -11.30
CA HIS A 179 -0.36 -6.15 -12.59
C HIS A 179 -1.29 -6.57 -13.74
N VAL A 180 -2.21 -7.51 -13.50
CA VAL A 180 -3.19 -7.95 -14.50
C VAL A 180 -4.15 -6.81 -14.87
N ALA A 181 -4.64 -6.07 -13.88
CA ALA A 181 -5.52 -4.92 -14.11
C ALA A 181 -4.77 -3.77 -14.82
N ALA A 182 -3.56 -3.45 -14.37
CA ALA A 182 -2.68 -2.44 -14.95
C ALA A 182 -2.36 -2.71 -16.42
N ARG A 183 -2.07 -3.97 -16.79
CA ARG A 183 -1.83 -4.38 -18.19
C ARG A 183 -2.99 -3.99 -19.10
N ARG A 184 -4.23 -4.18 -18.66
CA ARG A 184 -5.43 -3.84 -19.45
C ARG A 184 -5.51 -2.34 -19.72
N ARG A 185 -5.23 -1.55 -18.69
CA ARG A 185 -5.20 -0.10 -18.81
C ARG A 185 -4.07 0.39 -19.70
N TYR A 186 -2.90 -0.25 -19.63
CA TYR A 186 -1.79 0.04 -20.53
C TYR A 186 -2.14 -0.20 -22.00
N VAL A 187 -2.81 -1.30 -22.34
CA VAL A 187 -3.29 -1.55 -23.72
C VAL A 187 -4.18 -0.41 -24.22
N ARG A 188 -5.13 0.05 -23.39
CA ARG A 188 -5.98 1.20 -23.73
C ARG A 188 -5.21 2.50 -23.81
N PHE A 189 -4.16 2.67 -23.02
CA PHE A 189 -3.28 3.83 -23.13
C PHE A 189 -2.51 3.86 -24.44
N LEU A 190 -2.01 2.70 -24.91
CA LEU A 190 -1.39 2.59 -26.24
C LEU A 190 -2.36 2.93 -27.37
N ASP A 191 -3.59 2.41 -27.31
CA ASP A 191 -4.65 2.75 -28.26
C ASP A 191 -5.01 4.25 -28.22
N LEU A 192 -5.03 4.86 -27.03
CA LEU A 192 -5.25 6.29 -26.87
C LEU A 192 -4.11 7.12 -27.47
N MET A 193 -2.85 6.73 -27.22
CA MET A 193 -1.68 7.36 -27.84
C MET A 193 -1.77 7.33 -29.36
N LYS A 194 -2.17 6.18 -29.93
CA LYS A 194 -2.35 6.04 -31.37
C LYS A 194 -3.44 6.97 -31.90
N LYS A 195 -4.61 7.03 -31.25
CA LYS A 195 -5.72 7.92 -31.63
C LYS A 195 -5.30 9.38 -31.60
N VAL A 196 -4.58 9.82 -30.55
CA VAL A 196 -4.09 11.20 -30.41
C VAL A 196 -3.06 11.52 -31.48
N ALA A 197 -2.08 10.63 -31.70
CA ALA A 197 -1.06 10.81 -32.74
C ALA A 197 -1.66 10.96 -34.15
N CYS A 198 -2.81 10.34 -34.42
CA CYS A 198 -3.51 10.45 -35.70
C CYS A 198 -4.44 11.67 -35.82
N ALA A 199 -4.97 12.18 -34.70
CA ALA A 199 -6.09 13.12 -34.71
C ALA A 199 -5.70 14.61 -34.60
N THR A 200 -4.58 14.96 -33.97
CA THR A 200 -4.29 16.35 -33.61
C THR A 200 -3.11 16.96 -34.38
N GLN A 201 -3.28 18.20 -34.87
CA GLN A 201 -2.17 19.06 -35.33
C GLN A 201 -1.35 19.62 -34.15
N GLU A 202 -1.94 19.67 -32.95
CA GLU A 202 -1.25 20.04 -31.70
C GLU A 202 -0.69 18.78 -31.00
N CYS A 203 0.56 18.85 -30.51
CA CYS A 203 1.19 17.78 -29.72
C CYS A 203 0.56 17.68 -28.33
N THR A 204 -0.61 17.05 -28.21
CA THR A 204 -1.18 16.72 -26.89
C THR A 204 -0.36 15.62 -26.25
N ARG A 205 0.29 15.93 -25.11
CA ARG A 205 1.06 14.96 -24.33
C ARG A 205 0.18 14.28 -23.28
N LEU A 206 0.11 12.96 -23.34
CA LEU A 206 -0.62 12.09 -22.44
C LEU A 206 0.24 11.70 -21.24
N VAL A 207 -0.33 11.86 -20.05
CA VAL A 207 0.35 11.63 -18.78
C VAL A 207 -0.03 10.25 -18.24
N PRO A 208 0.88 9.27 -18.15
CA PRO A 208 0.55 7.95 -17.63
C PRO A 208 0.21 8.00 -16.13
N SER A 209 -0.83 7.27 -15.72
CA SER A 209 -1.07 6.95 -14.30
C SER A 209 -0.03 5.98 -13.75
N LEU A 210 0.05 5.81 -12.43
CA LEU A 210 1.06 4.95 -11.78
C LEU A 210 1.12 3.53 -12.35
N ASP A 211 -0.03 2.88 -12.53
CA ASP A 211 -0.18 1.53 -13.06
C ASP A 211 0.24 1.43 -14.54
N ILE A 212 -0.15 2.41 -15.36
CA ILE A 212 0.22 2.54 -16.77
C ILE A 212 1.73 2.75 -16.90
N LEU A 213 2.30 3.62 -16.06
CA LEU A 213 3.73 3.90 -16.04
C LEU A 213 4.53 2.64 -15.71
N LEU A 214 4.11 1.87 -14.70
CA LEU A 214 4.76 0.60 -14.36
C LEU A 214 4.80 -0.36 -15.55
N MET A 215 3.64 -0.57 -16.20
CA MET A 215 3.55 -1.46 -17.37
C MET A 215 4.38 -0.95 -18.54
N TRP A 216 4.42 0.37 -18.75
CA TRP A 216 5.19 0.98 -19.82
C TRP A 216 6.70 0.83 -19.61
N LEU A 217 7.20 1.11 -18.39
CA LEU A 217 8.61 0.91 -18.04
C LEU A 217 8.99 -0.58 -18.12
N ALA A 218 8.12 -1.48 -17.65
CA ALA A 218 8.32 -2.92 -17.78
C ALA A 218 8.43 -3.33 -19.27
N HIS A 219 7.59 -2.79 -20.14
CA HIS A 219 7.65 -3.05 -21.57
C HIS A 219 8.95 -2.50 -22.19
N GLN A 220 9.33 -1.26 -21.87
CA GLN A 220 10.55 -0.61 -22.38
C GLN A 220 11.84 -1.28 -21.90
N SER A 221 11.81 -1.96 -20.75
CA SER A 221 12.95 -2.73 -20.25
C SER A 221 13.37 -3.92 -21.14
N PHE A 222 12.53 -4.27 -22.12
CA PHE A 222 12.81 -5.26 -23.17
C PHE A 222 12.78 -4.57 -24.54
N PRO A 223 13.86 -3.88 -24.94
CA PRO A 223 13.84 -2.91 -26.04
C PRO A 223 13.48 -3.53 -27.40
N VAL A 224 13.85 -4.79 -27.68
CA VAL A 224 13.46 -5.46 -28.94
C VAL A 224 11.98 -5.84 -28.94
N CYS A 225 11.47 -6.37 -27.83
CA CYS A 225 10.06 -6.66 -27.65
C CYS A 225 9.23 -5.38 -27.80
N TYR A 226 9.65 -4.32 -27.12
CA TYR A 226 9.04 -3.00 -27.22
C TYR A 226 8.97 -2.50 -28.66
N ALA A 227 10.10 -2.45 -29.37
CA ALA A 227 10.12 -2.00 -30.77
C ALA A 227 9.19 -2.84 -31.66
N THR A 228 9.22 -4.17 -31.50
CA THR A 228 8.40 -5.10 -32.29
C THR A 228 6.91 -4.89 -32.03
N ASP A 229 6.52 -4.81 -30.76
CA ASP A 229 5.13 -4.65 -30.36
C ASP A 229 4.57 -3.28 -30.78
N MET A 230 5.37 -2.22 -30.62
CA MET A 230 4.97 -0.86 -31.03
C MET A 230 4.77 -0.77 -32.55
N VAL A 231 5.62 -1.40 -33.35
CA VAL A 231 5.44 -1.51 -34.82
C VAL A 231 4.19 -2.32 -35.15
N ALA A 232 3.99 -3.47 -34.52
CA ALA A 232 2.81 -4.32 -34.74
C ALA A 232 1.49 -3.59 -34.41
N MET A 233 1.51 -2.69 -33.43
CA MET A 233 0.36 -1.85 -33.07
C MET A 233 0.20 -0.61 -33.97
N GLY A 234 1.15 -0.34 -34.85
CA GLY A 234 1.16 0.83 -35.74
C GLY A 234 1.47 2.13 -34.99
N ILE A 235 2.36 2.07 -34.00
CA ILE A 235 2.79 3.17 -33.14
C ILE A 235 4.31 3.38 -33.31
N SER A 236 4.77 3.72 -34.52
CA SER A 236 6.21 3.78 -34.85
C SER A 236 6.87 5.15 -34.66
N ASP A 237 6.14 6.27 -34.82
CA ASP A 237 6.80 7.58 -35.08
C ASP A 237 6.47 8.74 -34.11
N ASN A 238 5.76 8.51 -33.01
CA ASN A 238 5.28 9.61 -32.15
C ASN A 238 5.24 9.31 -30.65
N VAL A 239 5.80 8.18 -30.19
CA VAL A 239 5.60 7.75 -28.79
C VAL A 239 6.24 8.71 -27.79
N ALA A 240 7.50 9.10 -28.00
CA ALA A 240 8.16 10.06 -27.11
C ALA A 240 7.57 11.48 -27.21
N LYS A 241 6.87 11.79 -28.31
CA LYS A 241 6.17 13.07 -28.50
C LYS A 241 4.81 13.09 -27.82
N VAL A 242 4.14 11.94 -27.72
CA VAL A 242 2.77 11.84 -27.22
C VAL A 242 2.74 11.39 -25.77
N GLY A 243 3.65 10.53 -25.29
CA GLY A 243 3.74 10.16 -23.88
C GLY A 243 4.62 11.11 -23.08
N VAL A 244 4.26 11.35 -21.81
CA VAL A 244 5.16 12.00 -20.84
C VAL A 244 5.97 10.95 -20.09
N CYS A 245 7.31 11.05 -20.14
CA CYS A 245 8.19 10.16 -19.39
C CYS A 245 8.21 10.52 -17.91
N TYR A 246 8.64 9.57 -17.07
CA TYR A 246 8.82 9.82 -15.64
C TYR A 246 9.83 10.96 -15.39
N GLY A 247 9.58 11.80 -14.39
CA GLY A 247 10.49 12.90 -14.02
C GLY A 247 10.38 14.16 -14.90
N GLU A 248 9.60 14.12 -15.98
CA GLU A 248 9.27 15.34 -16.74
C GLU A 248 8.27 16.23 -15.99
N VAL A 249 8.40 17.54 -16.14
CA VAL A 249 7.46 18.50 -15.54
C VAL A 249 6.12 18.43 -16.27
N VAL A 250 5.08 18.04 -15.56
CA VAL A 250 3.72 17.90 -16.09
C VAL A 250 2.89 19.12 -15.73
N SER A 251 2.18 19.70 -16.71
CA SER A 251 1.19 20.75 -16.45
C SER A 251 -0.15 20.16 -16.02
N ASN A 252 -0.88 20.87 -15.15
CA ASN A 252 -2.25 20.47 -14.76
C ASN A 252 -3.19 20.33 -15.97
N GLU A 253 -2.95 21.11 -17.03
CA GLU A 253 -3.71 21.03 -18.28
C GLU A 253 -3.47 19.71 -19.01
N ALA A 254 -2.23 19.21 -19.07
CA ALA A 254 -1.92 17.92 -19.69
C ALA A 254 -2.61 16.76 -18.95
N VAL A 255 -2.62 16.81 -17.61
CA VAL A 255 -3.36 15.84 -16.78
C VAL A 255 -4.85 15.90 -17.09
N ARG A 256 -5.45 17.10 -17.08
CA ARG A 256 -6.88 17.30 -17.37
C ARG A 256 -7.25 16.77 -18.76
N ARG A 257 -6.47 17.11 -19.78
CA ARG A 257 -6.69 16.65 -21.16
C ARG A 257 -6.58 15.14 -21.31
N THR A 258 -5.60 14.52 -20.63
CA THR A 258 -5.47 13.06 -20.62
C THR A 258 -6.74 12.40 -20.07
N LYS A 259 -7.27 12.93 -18.96
CA LYS A 259 -8.50 12.43 -18.33
C LYS A 259 -9.72 12.54 -19.25
N GLU A 260 -9.87 13.67 -19.92
CA GLU A 260 -10.97 13.92 -20.86
C GLU A 260 -10.91 12.98 -22.06
N LEU A 261 -9.75 12.87 -22.71
CA LEU A 261 -9.56 11.99 -23.86
C LEU A 261 -9.76 10.51 -23.50
N TRP A 262 -9.32 10.10 -22.30
CA TRP A 262 -9.57 8.75 -21.81
C TRP A 262 -11.06 8.48 -21.59
N GLU A 263 -11.76 9.40 -20.92
CA GLU A 263 -13.18 9.24 -20.65
C GLU A 263 -14.01 9.27 -21.93
N ASP A 264 -13.67 10.14 -22.89
CA ASP A 264 -14.33 10.19 -24.20
C ASP A 264 -14.12 8.89 -24.99
N ALA A 265 -12.95 8.25 -24.87
CA ALA A 265 -12.61 7.02 -25.57
C ALA A 265 -13.21 5.76 -24.94
N TYR A 266 -13.32 5.71 -23.61
CA TYR A 266 -13.60 4.46 -22.88
C TYR A 266 -14.76 4.54 -21.89
N ASP A 267 -15.34 5.72 -21.67
CA ASP A 267 -16.40 5.95 -20.68
C ASP A 267 -16.05 5.45 -19.26
N GLU A 268 -14.79 5.59 -18.87
CA GLU A 268 -14.26 5.18 -17.56
C GLU A 268 -13.44 6.32 -16.93
N PRO A 269 -13.38 6.40 -15.58
CA PRO A 269 -12.46 7.32 -14.91
C PRO A 269 -11.01 6.97 -15.23
N TYR A 270 -10.18 7.99 -15.41
CA TYR A 270 -8.73 7.79 -15.59
C TYR A 270 -8.01 7.52 -14.27
N ASP A 271 -8.28 8.30 -13.22
CA ASP A 271 -7.70 7.98 -11.91
C ASP A 271 -8.56 6.89 -11.27
N MET A 272 -7.98 5.73 -10.98
CA MET A 272 -8.58 4.61 -10.27
C MET A 272 -7.80 4.33 -8.97
N ALA A 273 -8.34 3.52 -8.06
CA ALA A 273 -7.63 3.20 -6.82
C ALA A 273 -6.26 2.56 -7.13
N GLY A 274 -5.19 3.05 -6.49
CA GLY A 274 -3.81 2.64 -6.76
C GLY A 274 -3.22 3.04 -8.11
N SER A 275 -3.84 3.97 -8.85
CA SER A 275 -3.36 4.45 -10.17
C SER A 275 -3.21 5.97 -10.21
N GLU A 276 -2.68 6.57 -9.15
CA GLU A 276 -2.67 8.03 -9.07
C GLU A 276 -1.67 8.67 -10.04
N VAL A 277 -2.04 9.84 -10.54
CA VAL A 277 -1.18 10.66 -11.41
C VAL A 277 -0.31 11.60 -10.56
N ASP A 278 -0.88 12.18 -9.51
CA ASP A 278 -0.21 13.09 -8.56
C ASP A 278 0.05 12.40 -7.21
N VAL A 279 1.31 12.47 -6.75
CA VAL A 279 1.82 11.81 -5.55
C VAL A 279 1.44 12.56 -4.28
N GLY A 280 1.25 13.89 -4.34
CA GLY A 280 1.21 14.75 -3.15
C GLY A 280 0.03 14.49 -2.19
N ALA A 281 -1.15 14.14 -2.71
CA ALA A 281 -2.32 13.85 -1.88
C ALA A 281 -2.32 12.42 -1.31
N VAL A 282 -1.50 11.54 -1.88
CA VAL A 282 -1.51 10.10 -1.67
C VAL A 282 -0.45 9.68 -0.66
N SER A 283 0.72 10.34 -0.68
CA SER A 283 1.82 10.09 0.25
C SER A 283 1.39 10.28 1.71
N THR A 284 0.71 11.38 2.04
CA THR A 284 0.25 11.66 3.42
C THR A 284 -0.73 10.61 3.94
N ALA A 285 -1.63 10.11 3.09
CA ALA A 285 -2.58 9.07 3.49
C ALA A 285 -1.89 7.71 3.69
N ARG A 286 -0.91 7.37 2.85
CA ARG A 286 -0.14 6.11 2.94
C ARG A 286 0.82 6.09 4.12
N GLU A 287 1.38 7.24 4.49
CA GLU A 287 2.14 7.45 5.73
C GLU A 287 1.25 7.18 6.96
N ALA A 288 0.00 7.67 6.97
CA ALA A 288 -0.93 7.50 8.08
C ALA A 288 -1.35 6.04 8.37
N PHE A 289 -1.12 5.10 7.45
CA PHE A 289 -1.39 3.67 7.66
C PHE A 289 -0.14 2.84 7.91
N TYR A 290 1.03 3.47 8.11
CA TYR A 290 2.31 2.82 8.43
C TYR A 290 2.73 1.76 7.39
N TRP A 291 2.31 1.94 6.13
CA TRP A 291 2.51 0.96 5.06
C TRP A 291 3.97 0.84 4.61
N VAL A 292 4.75 1.92 4.72
CA VAL A 292 6.15 1.94 4.25
C VAL A 292 7.07 1.14 5.19
N PRO A 293 7.05 1.32 6.52
CA PRO A 293 7.83 0.46 7.43
C PRO A 293 7.33 -0.99 7.48
N ALA A 294 6.01 -1.21 7.36
CA ALA A 294 5.44 -2.56 7.30
C ALA A 294 5.81 -3.32 6.02
N ALA A 295 6.21 -2.61 4.96
CA ALA A 295 6.66 -3.23 3.72
C ALA A 295 8.08 -3.78 3.82
N SER A 296 8.95 -3.19 4.64
CA SER A 296 10.34 -3.63 4.84
C SER A 296 10.50 -4.86 5.75
N GLU A 297 9.47 -5.21 6.54
CA GLU A 297 9.50 -6.36 7.44
C GLU A 297 8.91 -7.63 6.82
N GLU A 298 9.50 -8.79 7.15
CA GLU A 298 8.99 -10.11 6.79
C GLU A 298 7.66 -10.39 7.49
N ASP A 299 6.53 -10.09 6.81
CA ASP A 299 5.16 -10.38 7.25
C ASP A 299 4.84 -9.86 8.68
N ALA A 300 4.31 -8.64 8.73
CA ALA A 300 3.96 -7.91 9.95
C ALA A 300 3.02 -8.65 10.94
N ASN A 301 2.43 -9.80 10.57
CA ASN A 301 1.51 -10.56 11.41
C ASN A 301 2.07 -11.91 11.90
N ARG A 302 3.35 -12.27 11.67
CA ARG A 302 3.89 -13.60 12.05
C ARG A 302 3.98 -13.89 13.55
N LEU A 303 4.17 -12.86 14.38
CA LEU A 303 4.55 -13.05 15.79
C LEU A 303 3.46 -13.70 16.66
N TYR A 304 2.19 -13.42 16.40
CA TYR A 304 1.08 -13.90 17.23
C TYR A 304 0.02 -14.62 16.38
N LYS A 305 0.13 -15.95 16.29
CA LYS A 305 -0.82 -16.82 15.55
C LYS A 305 -2.29 -16.70 16.01
N SER A 306 -2.52 -16.19 17.22
CA SER A 306 -3.85 -15.97 17.78
C SER A 306 -4.59 -14.77 17.17
N LEU A 307 -3.85 -13.80 16.63
CA LEU A 307 -4.41 -12.61 15.99
C LEU A 307 -4.87 -12.91 14.57
N GLN A 308 -6.01 -12.34 14.15
CA GLN A 308 -6.37 -12.39 12.74
C GLN A 308 -5.48 -11.44 11.93
N PRO A 309 -4.95 -11.91 10.78
CA PRO A 309 -4.37 -11.03 9.78
C PRO A 309 -5.37 -9.94 9.37
N ARG A 310 -4.87 -8.72 9.32
CA ARG A 310 -5.63 -7.53 8.93
C ARG A 310 -5.27 -7.15 7.51
N PHE A 311 -6.28 -6.87 6.68
CA PHE A 311 -6.08 -6.46 5.29
C PHE A 311 -6.83 -5.17 4.98
N LEU A 312 -6.14 -4.22 4.35
CA LEU A 312 -6.69 -2.95 3.92
C LEU A 312 -6.75 -2.86 2.40
N ILE A 313 -7.73 -2.11 1.91
CA ILE A 313 -7.88 -1.71 0.52
C ILE A 313 -8.07 -0.20 0.45
N GLU A 314 -7.53 0.42 -0.58
CA GLU A 314 -7.94 1.76 -1.02
C GLU A 314 -9.19 1.61 -1.91
N VAL A 315 -10.16 2.50 -1.73
CA VAL A 315 -11.43 2.47 -2.46
C VAL A 315 -11.77 3.86 -2.99
N TYR A 316 -11.99 3.94 -4.30
CA TYR A 316 -12.58 5.10 -4.96
C TYR A 316 -14.02 4.80 -5.37
N VAL A 317 -14.90 5.76 -5.17
CA VAL A 317 -16.28 5.69 -5.65
C VAL A 317 -16.56 6.90 -6.53
N PHE A 318 -16.97 6.63 -7.76
CA PHE A 318 -17.29 7.62 -8.77
C PHE A 318 -18.77 7.65 -9.07
N LEU A 319 -19.26 8.81 -9.48
CA LEU A 319 -20.61 9.00 -10.00
C LEU A 319 -20.54 9.66 -11.39
N LYS A 320 -21.39 9.23 -12.31
CA LYS A 320 -21.60 9.85 -13.62
C LYS A 320 -23.06 9.79 -14.02
N GLY A 321 -23.56 10.89 -14.57
CA GLY A 321 -24.92 11.05 -15.05
C GLY A 321 -25.70 12.14 -14.31
N GLU A 322 -27.00 12.10 -14.51
CA GLU A 322 -27.97 13.03 -13.95
C GLU A 322 -29.19 12.24 -13.45
N PHE A 323 -29.93 12.79 -12.49
CA PHE A 323 -31.17 12.18 -12.01
C PHE A 323 -32.34 12.61 -12.90
N ASP A 324 -33.29 11.71 -13.18
CA ASP A 324 -34.45 11.98 -14.06
C ASP A 324 -35.35 13.12 -13.56
N LYS A 325 -35.34 13.38 -12.25
CA LYS A 325 -36.03 14.49 -11.60
C LYS A 325 -35.01 15.27 -10.79
N GLU A 326 -35.10 16.60 -10.82
CA GLU A 326 -34.26 17.44 -9.98
C GLU A 326 -34.38 16.99 -8.52
N PRO A 327 -33.28 16.53 -7.92
CA PRO A 327 -33.30 16.04 -6.56
C PRO A 327 -33.64 17.19 -5.62
N THR A 328 -34.57 16.93 -4.71
CA THR A 328 -34.98 17.93 -3.73
C THR A 328 -33.83 18.20 -2.75
N SER A 329 -33.80 19.38 -2.13
CA SER A 329 -32.81 19.71 -1.07
C SER A 329 -32.87 18.78 0.16
N LYS A 330 -33.88 17.90 0.22
CA LYS A 330 -34.06 16.89 1.27
C LYS A 330 -33.43 15.54 0.91
N GLU A 331 -32.96 15.34 -0.31
CA GLU A 331 -32.43 14.08 -0.82
C GLU A 331 -30.90 14.03 -0.77
N PHE A 332 -30.37 12.87 -0.39
CA PHE A 332 -28.94 12.66 -0.22
C PHE A 332 -28.56 11.20 -0.47
N LEU A 333 -27.31 11.00 -0.89
CA LEU A 333 -26.67 9.68 -0.91
C LEU A 333 -25.96 9.43 0.41
N ARG A 334 -26.04 8.19 0.89
CA ARG A 334 -25.30 7.75 2.08
C ARG A 334 -24.45 6.54 1.75
N LEU A 335 -23.14 6.70 1.91
CA LEU A 335 -22.20 5.60 1.87
C LEU A 335 -22.14 4.89 3.23
N ARG A 336 -22.13 3.55 3.20
CA ARG A 336 -21.95 2.68 4.38
C ARG A 336 -21.14 1.44 4.01
N THR A 337 -20.52 0.82 4.99
CA THR A 337 -19.93 -0.52 4.85
C THR A 337 -21.01 -1.61 4.96
N GLN A 338 -20.79 -2.73 4.28
CA GLN A 338 -21.69 -3.89 4.31
C GLN A 338 -21.62 -4.64 5.65
N ARG A 339 -20.40 -4.82 6.17
CA ARG A 339 -20.13 -5.39 7.50
C ARG A 339 -19.20 -4.47 8.29
N CYS A 340 -19.25 -4.65 9.61
CA CYS A 340 -18.41 -3.97 10.61
C CYS A 340 -18.57 -2.43 10.61
N HIS A 341 -18.66 -1.83 11.79
CA HIS A 341 -18.87 -0.37 11.99
C HIS A 341 -20.18 0.22 11.42
N ARG A 342 -21.30 -0.05 12.11
CA ARG A 342 -22.59 0.65 11.87
C ARG A 342 -22.51 2.19 11.95
N SER A 343 -21.40 2.73 12.45
CA SER A 343 -21.13 4.15 12.61
C SER A 343 -20.67 4.86 11.34
N LEU A 344 -19.98 4.19 10.39
CA LEU A 344 -19.49 4.88 9.20
C LEU A 344 -20.68 5.21 8.28
N LYS A 345 -21.00 6.50 8.21
CA LYS A 345 -22.09 7.05 7.40
C LYS A 345 -21.61 8.38 6.81
N LEU A 346 -21.24 8.35 5.54
CA LEU A 346 -20.85 9.55 4.81
C LEU A 346 -22.04 9.97 3.95
N ASN A 347 -22.56 11.18 4.16
CA ASN A 347 -23.71 11.69 3.41
C ASN A 347 -23.24 12.76 2.43
N ILE A 348 -23.81 12.76 1.23
CA ILE A 348 -23.60 13.82 0.23
C ILE A 348 -24.96 14.29 -0.28
N SER A 349 -25.17 15.61 -0.25
CA SER A 349 -26.40 16.24 -0.73
C SER A 349 -26.55 16.05 -2.23
N MET A 350 -27.77 15.74 -2.69
CA MET A 350 -28.05 15.57 -4.11
C MET A 350 -28.43 16.84 -4.85
N SER A 351 -28.76 17.91 -4.13
CA SER A 351 -29.22 19.18 -4.72
C SER A 351 -28.26 19.78 -5.76
N ASN A 352 -26.97 19.45 -5.71
CA ASN A 352 -25.92 19.97 -6.61
C ASN A 352 -25.14 18.85 -7.35
N LEU A 353 -25.60 17.59 -7.28
CA LEU A 353 -24.91 16.45 -7.88
C LEU A 353 -25.37 16.27 -9.34
N SER A 354 -24.72 16.99 -10.25
CA SER A 354 -24.78 16.74 -11.71
C SER A 354 -23.39 16.37 -12.20
N CYS A 355 -23.21 15.14 -12.69
CA CYS A 355 -21.91 14.60 -13.04
C CYS A 355 -21.86 14.30 -14.54
N LYS A 356 -21.65 15.33 -15.38
CA LYS A 356 -21.53 15.13 -16.84
C LYS A 356 -20.40 14.17 -17.20
N SER A 357 -19.31 14.25 -16.43
CA SER A 357 -18.18 13.32 -16.47
C SER A 357 -18.13 12.47 -15.21
N TRP A 358 -17.26 11.45 -15.19
CA TRP A 358 -16.99 10.69 -13.97
C TRP A 358 -16.35 11.58 -12.91
N GLN A 359 -17.03 11.74 -11.77
CA GLN A 359 -16.56 12.53 -10.64
C GLN A 359 -16.22 11.60 -9.48
N LYS A 360 -15.02 11.74 -8.90
CA LYS A 360 -14.64 11.01 -7.68
C LYS A 360 -15.38 11.63 -6.50
N VAL A 361 -16.30 10.88 -5.91
CA VAL A 361 -17.20 11.36 -4.85
C VAL A 361 -16.74 10.91 -3.47
N TRP A 362 -16.17 9.71 -3.37
CA TRP A 362 -15.53 9.22 -2.15
C TRP A 362 -14.17 8.60 -2.44
N HIS A 363 -13.23 8.86 -1.53
CA HIS A 363 -11.92 8.24 -1.45
C HIS A 363 -11.74 7.82 0.01
N LEU A 364 -11.58 6.53 0.26
CA LEU A 364 -11.42 5.99 1.60
C LEU A 364 -10.51 4.78 1.61
N TYR A 365 -9.99 4.48 2.78
CA TYR A 365 -9.24 3.27 3.08
C TYR A 365 -10.08 2.45 4.06
N CYS A 366 -10.30 1.18 3.77
CA CYS A 366 -11.15 0.35 4.62
C CYS A 366 -10.63 -1.08 4.76
N GLU A 367 -11.02 -1.71 5.88
CA GLU A 367 -10.80 -3.12 6.12
C GLU A 367 -11.46 -3.97 5.04
N PHE A 368 -10.72 -4.92 4.48
CA PHE A 368 -11.27 -5.93 3.58
C PHE A 368 -12.37 -6.76 4.28
N ALA A 369 -12.30 -6.91 5.61
CA ALA A 369 -13.33 -7.55 6.42
C ALA A 369 -14.72 -6.87 6.38
N THR A 370 -14.81 -5.63 5.89
CA THR A 370 -16.10 -4.93 5.68
C THR A 370 -16.95 -5.56 4.57
N ARG A 371 -16.35 -6.41 3.72
CA ARG A 371 -16.98 -7.19 2.62
C ARG A 371 -17.60 -6.40 1.47
N GLY A 372 -17.80 -5.09 1.62
CA GLY A 372 -18.36 -4.26 0.57
C GLY A 372 -18.84 -2.90 1.07
N LEU A 373 -19.38 -2.12 0.15
CA LEU A 373 -20.05 -0.85 0.39
C LEU A 373 -21.51 -0.88 -0.07
N PHE A 374 -22.32 -0.07 0.59
CA PHE A 374 -23.67 0.31 0.16
C PHE A 374 -23.72 1.80 -0.11
N ILE A 375 -24.33 2.17 -1.24
CA ILE A 375 -24.75 3.55 -1.51
C ILE A 375 -26.27 3.58 -1.38
N GLU A 376 -26.76 4.15 -0.27
CA GLU A 376 -28.18 4.29 0.01
C GLU A 376 -28.69 5.65 -0.50
N PHE A 377 -29.74 5.64 -1.32
CA PHE A 377 -30.51 6.83 -1.66
C PHE A 377 -31.55 7.10 -0.57
N ARG A 378 -31.50 8.28 0.06
CA ARG A 378 -32.35 8.63 1.21
C ARG A 378 -32.95 10.02 1.08
N ARG A 379 -34.09 10.21 1.76
CA ARG A 379 -34.78 11.50 1.88
C ARG A 379 -34.99 11.87 3.33
N THR A 380 -34.64 13.09 3.70
CA THR A 380 -34.87 13.68 5.02
C THR A 380 -36.36 13.97 5.22
N LEU A 381 -36.91 13.54 6.36
CA LEU A 381 -38.30 13.81 6.72
C LEU A 381 -38.37 15.07 7.60
N SER A 382 -39.39 15.90 7.41
CA SER A 382 -39.63 17.08 8.26
C SER A 382 -40.13 16.66 9.64
N GLY A 383 -39.37 16.98 10.70
CA GLY A 383 -39.73 16.74 12.10
C GLY A 383 -38.56 17.00 13.06
N CYS A 384 -38.83 17.08 14.38
CA CYS A 384 -37.83 17.41 15.41
C CYS A 384 -36.73 16.35 15.59
N PHE A 385 -36.90 15.15 15.02
CA PHE A 385 -35.88 14.11 14.98
C PHE A 385 -35.34 13.97 13.57
N ARG A 386 -34.01 13.90 13.40
CA ARG A 386 -33.30 13.66 12.12
C ARG A 386 -33.57 12.24 11.56
N LYS A 387 -34.83 11.95 11.22
CA LYS A 387 -35.25 10.70 10.57
C LYS A 387 -35.13 10.87 9.05
N SER A 388 -34.61 9.84 8.39
CA SER A 388 -34.52 9.78 6.93
C SER A 388 -35.18 8.50 6.43
N LYS A 389 -35.98 8.63 5.36
CA LYS A 389 -36.58 7.51 4.65
C LYS A 389 -35.56 6.91 3.68
N PHE A 390 -35.42 5.59 3.72
CA PHE A 390 -34.69 4.82 2.71
C PHE A 390 -35.54 4.70 1.44
N LEU A 391 -34.93 4.90 0.27
CA LEU A 391 -35.59 4.79 -1.02
C LEU A 391 -35.11 3.57 -1.78
N LYS A 392 -33.80 3.49 -2.07
CA LYS A 392 -33.13 2.35 -2.72
C LYS A 392 -31.65 2.33 -2.36
N ASN A 393 -30.95 1.27 -2.73
CA ASN A 393 -29.49 1.19 -2.67
C ASN A 393 -28.92 0.41 -3.85
N ILE A 394 -27.62 0.60 -4.03
CA ILE A 394 -26.74 -0.30 -4.78
C ILE A 394 -25.65 -0.79 -3.82
N SER A 395 -24.98 -1.87 -4.19
CA SER A 395 -23.93 -2.48 -3.39
C SER A 395 -22.75 -2.91 -4.24
N PHE A 396 -21.56 -2.74 -3.69
CA PHE A 396 -20.32 -3.24 -4.27
C PHE A 396 -19.72 -4.23 -3.27
N SER A 397 -19.73 -5.53 -3.58
CA SER A 397 -19.00 -6.51 -2.75
C SER A 397 -17.54 -6.55 -3.17
N TRP A 398 -16.63 -6.61 -2.20
CA TRP A 398 -15.21 -6.75 -2.50
C TRP A 398 -14.89 -8.02 -3.27
N SER A 399 -15.64 -9.10 -3.03
CA SER A 399 -15.50 -10.31 -3.82
C SER A 399 -15.76 -10.02 -5.30
N ASP A 400 -16.91 -9.41 -5.61
CA ASP A 400 -17.32 -9.15 -6.99
C ASP A 400 -16.33 -8.22 -7.70
N VAL A 401 -15.91 -7.13 -7.03
CA VAL A 401 -14.94 -6.19 -7.59
C VAL A 401 -13.56 -6.85 -7.83
N LEU A 402 -13.12 -7.78 -6.96
CA LEU A 402 -11.86 -8.50 -7.16
C LEU A 402 -11.90 -9.52 -8.31
N HIS A 403 -13.08 -10.07 -8.63
CA HIS A 403 -13.23 -10.98 -9.78
C HIS A 403 -13.27 -10.21 -11.11
N GLU A 404 -13.57 -8.91 -11.06
CA GLU A 404 -13.51 -8.05 -12.23
C GLU A 404 -12.07 -7.78 -12.66
N LYS A 405 -11.80 -7.94 -13.96
CA LYS A 405 -10.45 -7.81 -14.53
C LYS A 405 -9.83 -6.42 -14.36
N ALA A 406 -10.64 -5.41 -14.14
CA ALA A 406 -10.21 -4.01 -13.97
C ALA A 406 -10.17 -3.57 -12.50
N LEU A 407 -10.45 -4.46 -11.54
CA LEU A 407 -10.62 -4.11 -10.12
C LEU A 407 -11.63 -2.98 -9.91
N ALA A 408 -12.65 -2.95 -10.76
CA ALA A 408 -13.68 -1.94 -10.78
C ALA A 408 -15.01 -2.53 -11.24
N LEU A 409 -16.09 -2.10 -10.61
CA LEU A 409 -17.45 -2.53 -10.91
C LEU A 409 -18.34 -1.29 -11.06
N THR A 410 -19.22 -1.30 -12.06
CA THR A 410 -20.18 -0.22 -12.31
C THR A 410 -21.60 -0.72 -12.08
N GLU A 411 -22.38 0.06 -11.34
CA GLU A 411 -23.78 -0.22 -11.01
C GLU A 411 -24.66 0.96 -11.40
N GLU A 412 -25.89 0.65 -11.82
CA GLU A 412 -26.90 1.67 -12.12
C GLU A 412 -27.55 2.15 -10.82
N LEU A 413 -27.24 3.38 -10.41
CA LEU A 413 -27.85 4.01 -9.24
C LEU A 413 -29.26 4.51 -9.57
N ASP A 414 -29.49 5.00 -10.79
CA ASP A 414 -30.78 5.42 -11.35
C ASP A 414 -30.77 5.28 -12.88
N VAL A 415 -31.92 5.48 -13.54
CA VAL A 415 -32.07 5.32 -15.01
C VAL A 415 -31.00 6.06 -15.82
N ARG A 416 -30.55 7.22 -15.33
CA ARG A 416 -29.51 8.06 -15.97
C ARG A 416 -28.29 8.31 -15.10
N MET A 417 -28.16 7.62 -13.96
CA MET A 417 -27.08 7.84 -13.00
C MET A 417 -26.38 6.52 -12.68
N ARG A 418 -25.07 6.47 -12.94
CA ARG A 418 -24.22 5.31 -12.67
C ARG A 418 -23.24 5.61 -11.55
N ALA A 419 -22.89 4.57 -10.81
CA ALA A 419 -21.83 4.60 -9.81
C ALA A 419 -20.79 3.55 -10.14
N MET A 420 -19.52 3.88 -9.96
CA MET A 420 -18.42 2.93 -10.12
C MET A 420 -17.61 2.86 -8.83
N ALA A 421 -17.29 1.65 -8.38
CA ALA A 421 -16.34 1.44 -7.30
C ALA A 421 -15.06 0.82 -7.88
N SER A 422 -13.91 1.36 -7.51
CA SER A 422 -12.58 0.84 -7.84
C SER A 422 -11.81 0.57 -6.56
N ILE A 423 -11.05 -0.53 -6.53
CA ILE A 423 -10.26 -0.93 -5.36
C ILE A 423 -8.82 -1.30 -5.72
N THR A 424 -7.90 -1.16 -4.77
CA THR A 424 -6.62 -1.86 -4.81
C THR A 424 -6.79 -3.32 -4.38
N PRO A 425 -5.86 -4.22 -4.71
CA PRO A 425 -5.77 -5.50 -4.04
C PRO A 425 -5.65 -5.36 -2.52
N PRO A 426 -6.21 -6.30 -1.75
CA PRO A 426 -6.09 -6.30 -0.29
C PRO A 426 -4.65 -6.55 0.11
N VAL A 427 -4.09 -5.61 0.86
CA VAL A 427 -2.73 -5.74 1.40
C VAL A 427 -2.75 -5.83 2.90
N GLN A 428 -1.79 -6.59 3.41
CA GLN A 428 -1.65 -6.77 4.83
C GLN A 428 -1.32 -5.44 5.51
N ALA A 429 -1.99 -5.18 6.64
CA ALA A 429 -1.78 -4.00 7.44
C ALA A 429 -1.38 -4.38 8.87
N PRO A 430 -0.70 -3.47 9.60
CA PRO A 430 -0.39 -3.69 11.01
C PRO A 430 -1.63 -3.97 11.84
N TYR A 431 -1.47 -4.77 12.89
CA TYR A 431 -2.56 -5.09 13.82
C TYR A 431 -3.24 -3.83 14.36
N LEU A 432 -4.57 -3.83 14.35
CA LEU A 432 -5.39 -2.82 15.03
C LEU A 432 -5.97 -3.45 16.30
N LEU A 433 -5.51 -2.96 17.45
CA LEU A 433 -5.94 -3.46 18.75
C LEU A 433 -6.79 -2.42 19.46
N LYS A 434 -7.90 -2.87 20.06
CA LYS A 434 -8.78 -2.03 20.87
C LYS A 434 -8.82 -2.54 22.30
N CYS A 435 -8.33 -1.71 23.21
CA CYS A 435 -8.49 -1.93 24.64
C CYS A 435 -9.90 -1.52 25.09
N VAL A 436 -10.66 -2.43 25.70
CA VAL A 436 -11.95 -2.14 26.32
C VAL A 436 -11.85 -2.26 27.85
N PRO A 437 -12.51 -1.35 28.60
CA PRO A 437 -12.63 -1.49 30.04
C PRO A 437 -13.32 -2.81 30.39
N ASP A 438 -12.65 -3.61 31.22
CA ASP A 438 -13.23 -4.79 31.83
C ASP A 438 -13.16 -4.69 33.37
N ARG A 439 -13.63 -5.75 34.03
CA ARG A 439 -13.77 -5.89 35.48
C ARG A 439 -12.41 -6.09 36.17
N VAL A 440 -12.45 -6.09 37.51
CA VAL A 440 -11.30 -6.37 38.37
C VAL A 440 -11.08 -7.88 38.48
N THR A 441 -9.82 -8.33 38.48
CA THR A 441 -9.47 -9.75 38.75
C THR A 441 -8.65 -9.91 40.03
N ASP A 442 -8.70 -11.12 40.59
CA ASP A 442 -7.80 -11.59 41.66
C ASP A 442 -6.41 -11.96 41.11
N ASP A 443 -5.47 -12.30 41.99
CA ASP A 443 -4.08 -12.68 41.67
C ASP A 443 -4.04 -13.89 40.72
N GLY A 444 -4.97 -14.84 40.88
CA GLY A 444 -5.13 -16.01 40.00
C GLY A 444 -5.79 -15.72 38.64
N GLY A 445 -6.19 -14.47 38.38
CA GLY A 445 -6.82 -14.07 37.12
C GLY A 445 -8.33 -14.30 37.05
N ALA A 446 -8.98 -14.72 38.14
CA ALA A 446 -10.42 -14.85 38.18
C ALA A 446 -11.08 -13.48 38.39
N MET A 447 -12.17 -13.18 37.67
CA MET A 447 -12.94 -11.96 37.91
C MET A 447 -13.45 -11.91 39.36
N ILE A 448 -13.34 -10.76 40.02
CA ILE A 448 -13.89 -10.56 41.37
C ILE A 448 -15.42 -10.63 41.28
N SER A 449 -16.02 -11.67 41.88
CA SER A 449 -17.48 -11.84 41.86
C SER A 449 -17.98 -12.85 42.89
N ASP A 450 -19.24 -12.70 43.31
CA ASP A 450 -19.94 -13.68 44.14
C ASP A 450 -20.05 -15.06 43.48
N VAL A 451 -20.04 -15.13 42.14
CA VAL A 451 -20.10 -16.39 41.39
C VAL A 451 -18.84 -17.20 41.65
N ILE A 452 -17.66 -16.57 41.53
CA ILE A 452 -16.37 -17.21 41.81
C ILE A 452 -16.26 -17.61 43.28
N LEU A 453 -16.71 -16.74 44.20
CA LEU A 453 -16.73 -17.07 45.63
C LEU A 453 -17.55 -18.33 45.91
N ARG A 454 -18.77 -18.44 45.36
CA ARG A 454 -19.62 -19.64 45.52
C ARG A 454 -18.94 -20.89 44.97
N MET A 455 -18.38 -20.80 43.76
CA MET A 455 -17.67 -21.93 43.13
C MET A 455 -16.46 -22.38 43.94
N ARG A 456 -15.83 -21.47 44.70
CA ARG A 456 -14.68 -21.75 45.57
C ARG A 456 -15.08 -22.02 47.03
N ASN A 457 -16.31 -22.44 47.32
CA ASN A 457 -16.80 -22.67 48.69
C ASN A 457 -16.58 -21.46 49.63
N TYR A 458 -16.79 -20.25 49.11
CA TYR A 458 -16.58 -18.97 49.77
C TYR A 458 -15.16 -18.72 50.27
N ARG A 459 -14.16 -19.43 49.73
CA ARG A 459 -12.76 -19.05 49.92
C ARG A 459 -12.54 -17.64 49.36
N PRO A 460 -11.94 -16.73 50.15
CA PRO A 460 -11.73 -15.37 49.71
C PRO A 460 -10.85 -15.26 48.45
N GLN A 461 -11.07 -14.23 47.64
CA GLN A 461 -10.22 -13.91 46.49
C GLN A 461 -9.10 -12.95 46.92
N GLU A 462 -7.87 -13.13 46.41
CA GLU A 462 -6.71 -12.34 46.83
C GLU A 462 -6.23 -11.39 45.73
N GLY A 463 -5.75 -10.21 46.12
CA GLY A 463 -5.21 -9.21 45.21
C GLY A 463 -6.27 -8.42 44.43
N ARG A 464 -5.82 -7.36 43.77
CA ARG A 464 -6.65 -6.51 42.93
C ARG A 464 -5.90 -6.09 41.69
N TRP A 465 -6.40 -6.53 40.54
CA TRP A 465 -5.85 -6.17 39.24
C TRP A 465 -6.89 -5.39 38.45
N LEU A 466 -6.49 -4.24 37.91
CA LEU A 466 -7.23 -3.60 36.84
C LEU A 466 -6.99 -4.40 35.57
N THR A 467 -8.05 -4.96 35.03
CA THR A 467 -7.95 -5.85 33.88
C THR A 467 -8.65 -5.24 32.69
N ARG A 468 -8.00 -5.34 31.54
CA ARG A 468 -8.48 -4.81 30.27
C ARG A 468 -8.47 -5.89 29.24
N THR A 469 -9.57 -6.00 28.52
CA THR A 469 -9.71 -6.92 27.40
C THR A 469 -9.22 -6.21 26.15
N VAL A 470 -8.36 -6.88 25.39
CA VAL A 470 -7.84 -6.38 24.11
C VAL A 470 -8.54 -7.15 23.00
N LEU A 471 -9.20 -6.40 22.13
CA LEU A 471 -9.89 -6.92 20.96
C LEU A 471 -9.03 -6.71 19.72
N ASP A 472 -8.99 -7.69 18.84
CA ASP A 472 -8.46 -7.54 17.49
C ASP A 472 -9.41 -6.72 16.59
N HIS A 473 -8.98 -6.45 15.35
CA HIS A 473 -9.75 -5.67 14.38
C HIS A 473 -11.13 -6.29 14.05
N SER A 474 -11.31 -7.59 14.29
CA SER A 474 -12.57 -8.32 14.08
C SER A 474 -13.48 -8.30 15.33
N GLY A 475 -13.01 -7.73 16.44
CA GLY A 475 -13.71 -7.66 17.71
C GLY A 475 -13.56 -8.92 18.56
N ARG A 476 -12.62 -9.82 18.24
CA ARG A 476 -12.35 -11.02 19.05
C ARG A 476 -11.33 -10.70 20.13
N GLU A 477 -11.50 -11.32 21.28
CA GLU A 477 -10.57 -11.22 22.39
C GLU A 477 -9.26 -11.93 22.04
N CYS A 478 -8.16 -11.21 22.19
CA CYS A 478 -6.84 -11.73 21.81
C CYS A 478 -5.81 -11.58 22.93
N PHE A 479 -5.93 -10.55 23.77
CA PHE A 479 -5.11 -10.41 24.96
C PHE A 479 -5.95 -9.92 26.14
N VAL A 480 -5.42 -10.18 27.33
CA VAL A 480 -5.88 -9.61 28.58
C VAL A 480 -4.70 -8.92 29.25
N ILE A 481 -4.79 -7.59 29.41
CA ILE A 481 -3.77 -6.79 30.10
C ILE A 481 -4.22 -6.59 31.53
N ARG A 482 -3.39 -6.99 32.48
CA ARG A 482 -3.67 -6.89 33.92
C ARG A 482 -2.63 -5.98 34.55
N MET A 483 -3.07 -4.98 35.31
CA MET A 483 -2.20 -4.12 36.11
C MET A 483 -2.52 -4.29 37.60
N ARG A 484 -1.54 -4.67 38.41
CA ARG A 484 -1.72 -4.82 39.85
C ARG A 484 -1.91 -3.45 40.50
N VAL A 485 -2.99 -3.29 41.25
CA VAL A 485 -3.31 -2.03 41.95
C VAL A 485 -3.62 -2.22 43.43
N GLY A 486 -3.80 -3.46 43.90
CA GLY A 486 -4.06 -3.73 45.31
C GLY A 486 -3.56 -5.11 45.76
N ARG A 487 -3.24 -5.22 47.05
CA ARG A 487 -2.90 -6.46 47.77
C ARG A 487 -3.90 -6.68 48.91
N GLY A 488 -4.05 -7.92 49.36
CA GLY A 488 -5.01 -8.29 50.41
C GLY A 488 -6.17 -9.11 49.87
N ILE A 489 -7.24 -9.23 50.65
CA ILE A 489 -8.26 -10.26 50.46
C ILE A 489 -9.65 -9.62 50.28
N TRP A 490 -10.45 -10.12 49.35
CA TRP A 490 -11.86 -9.79 49.18
C TRP A 490 -12.75 -10.72 50.01
N ARG A 491 -13.46 -10.18 51.01
CA ARG A 491 -14.45 -10.90 51.82
C ARG A 491 -15.86 -10.29 51.66
N ARG A 492 -16.89 -11.12 51.81
CA ARG A 492 -18.30 -10.66 51.77
C ARG A 492 -18.60 -9.80 53.00
N GLY A 493 -18.90 -8.51 52.80
CA GLY A 493 -19.42 -7.62 53.85
C GLY A 493 -18.58 -6.37 54.17
N ALA A 494 -17.27 -6.36 53.88
CA ALA A 494 -16.39 -5.20 53.75
C ALA A 494 -14.93 -5.67 53.88
N GLU A 495 -14.13 -5.41 52.86
CA GLU A 495 -12.74 -4.93 52.94
C GLU A 495 -12.24 -4.74 51.50
N THR A 496 -11.83 -3.51 51.19
CA THR A 496 -11.19 -3.15 49.92
C THR A 496 -9.70 -3.45 50.01
N PRO A 497 -9.10 -4.17 49.04
CA PRO A 497 -7.65 -4.43 49.02
C PRO A 497 -6.85 -3.14 49.19
N MET A 498 -5.76 -3.21 49.97
CA MET A 498 -4.86 -2.08 50.19
C MET A 498 -4.23 -1.69 48.86
N ALA A 499 -4.30 -0.39 48.53
CA ALA A 499 -3.68 0.14 47.32
C ALA A 499 -2.17 -0.13 47.34
N VAL A 500 -1.67 -0.65 46.22
CA VAL A 500 -0.24 -0.85 46.00
C VAL A 500 0.37 0.48 45.59
N LYS A 501 1.54 0.81 46.15
CA LYS A 501 2.29 2.01 45.76
C LYS A 501 2.66 1.94 44.28
N TRP A 502 2.92 3.09 43.66
CA TRP A 502 3.15 3.14 42.22
C TRP A 502 4.36 2.28 41.80
N GLU A 503 5.45 2.35 42.55
CA GLU A 503 6.70 1.61 42.37
C GLU A 503 6.55 0.08 42.47
N ASP A 504 5.49 -0.39 43.13
CA ASP A 504 5.22 -1.80 43.36
C ASP A 504 4.20 -2.38 42.35
N ARG A 505 3.78 -1.58 41.35
CA ARG A 505 2.85 -2.02 40.31
C ARG A 505 3.56 -2.87 39.27
N SER A 506 2.85 -3.89 38.82
CA SER A 506 3.28 -4.77 37.74
C SER A 506 2.19 -4.88 36.68
N ILE A 507 2.60 -5.02 35.43
CA ILE A 507 1.72 -5.31 34.30
C ILE A 507 1.99 -6.74 33.84
N GLU A 508 0.93 -7.46 33.50
CA GLU A 508 0.98 -8.73 32.79
C GLU A 508 0.17 -8.61 31.50
N VAL A 509 0.77 -9.00 30.38
CA VAL A 509 0.10 -9.19 29.10
C VAL A 509 -0.11 -10.69 28.90
N ARG A 510 -1.37 -11.11 28.87
CA ARG A 510 -1.75 -12.51 28.73
C ARG A 510 -2.37 -12.76 27.36
N GLU A 511 -1.88 -13.76 26.64
CA GLU A 511 -2.37 -14.12 25.31
C GLU A 511 -3.57 -15.06 25.41
N GLY A 512 -4.65 -14.73 24.71
CA GLY A 512 -5.88 -15.52 24.61
C GLY A 512 -7.14 -14.75 24.98
N SER A 513 -8.27 -15.44 24.86
CA SER A 513 -9.61 -14.98 25.28
C SER A 513 -9.93 -15.37 26.71
N TRP A 514 -10.95 -14.75 27.31
CA TRP A 514 -11.43 -15.17 28.61
C TRP A 514 -11.96 -16.61 28.59
N SER A 515 -11.70 -17.34 29.67
CA SER A 515 -12.37 -18.61 29.95
C SER A 515 -13.63 -18.36 30.76
N TYR A 516 -14.77 -18.18 30.07
CA TYR A 516 -16.06 -17.90 30.70
C TYR A 516 -16.68 -19.14 31.36
N ILE A 517 -17.31 -18.92 32.50
CA ILE A 517 -18.04 -19.97 33.22
C ILE A 517 -19.36 -20.24 32.52
N ALA A 518 -19.68 -21.49 32.21
CA ALA A 518 -20.87 -21.87 31.42
C ALA A 518 -22.20 -21.33 31.96
N SER A 519 -22.33 -21.15 33.28
CA SER A 519 -23.54 -20.63 33.93
C SER A 519 -23.70 -19.11 33.84
N THR A 520 -22.67 -18.38 33.38
CA THR A 520 -22.68 -16.91 33.27
C THR A 520 -21.90 -16.42 32.06
N SER A 521 -22.53 -15.65 31.19
CA SER A 521 -21.87 -15.10 29.99
C SER A 521 -20.92 -13.92 30.25
N SER A 522 -20.66 -13.55 31.51
CA SER A 522 -19.89 -12.33 31.85
C SER A 522 -18.90 -12.50 33.01
N VAL A 523 -18.66 -13.71 33.48
CA VAL A 523 -17.70 -14.00 34.56
C VAL A 523 -16.78 -15.11 34.07
N GLY A 524 -15.47 -14.89 34.22
CA GLY A 524 -14.49 -15.84 33.73
C GLY A 524 -13.12 -15.67 34.37
N TYR A 525 -12.17 -16.38 33.77
CA TYR A 525 -10.76 -16.40 34.15
C TYR A 525 -9.92 -15.84 33.00
N ALA A 526 -8.96 -14.99 33.35
CA ALA A 526 -7.97 -14.50 32.40
C ALA A 526 -7.15 -15.69 31.86
N PRO A 527 -6.64 -15.59 30.62
CA PRO A 527 -5.78 -16.63 30.04
C PRO A 527 -4.59 -16.96 30.94
N GLU A 528 -4.06 -18.17 30.83
CA GLU A 528 -2.90 -18.60 31.63
C GLU A 528 -1.56 -18.15 31.01
N LYS A 529 -1.47 -18.10 29.67
CA LYS A 529 -0.23 -17.81 28.94
C LYS A 529 0.17 -16.33 29.07
N ILE A 530 1.22 -16.05 29.84
CA ILE A 530 1.83 -14.72 29.94
C ILE A 530 2.86 -14.56 28.82
N VAL A 531 2.72 -13.52 28.01
CA VAL A 531 3.63 -13.22 26.87
C VAL A 531 4.48 -11.97 27.08
N GLY A 532 4.17 -11.18 28.10
CA GLY A 532 4.98 -10.03 28.47
C GLY A 532 4.63 -9.52 29.86
N THR A 533 5.61 -8.91 30.52
CA THR A 533 5.42 -8.23 31.79
C THR A 533 6.08 -6.86 31.78
N GLY A 534 5.61 -5.97 32.65
CA GLY A 534 6.19 -4.65 32.85
C GLY A 534 6.32 -4.31 34.32
N THR A 535 7.45 -3.75 34.72
CA THR A 535 7.70 -3.28 36.10
C THR A 535 8.14 -1.83 36.09
N VAL A 536 7.67 -1.06 37.08
CA VAL A 536 8.00 0.36 37.19
C VAL A 536 9.46 0.56 37.58
N MET A 537 10.16 1.48 36.91
CA MET A 537 11.51 1.90 37.29
C MET A 537 11.45 3.07 38.29
N LYS A 538 12.43 3.14 39.20
CA LYS A 538 12.48 4.13 40.30
C LYS A 538 12.75 5.58 39.86
N ASP A 539 13.02 5.82 38.58
CA ASP A 539 13.30 7.16 38.02
C ASP A 539 11.99 7.95 37.83
N HIS A 540 11.54 8.61 38.90
CA HIS A 540 10.31 9.39 38.92
C HIS A 540 10.60 10.89 38.84
N GLN A 541 10.24 11.51 37.72
CA GLN A 541 9.98 12.95 37.63
C GLN A 541 8.45 13.14 37.59
N GLU A 542 7.93 14.28 38.07
CA GLU A 542 6.47 14.51 38.20
C GLU A 542 5.67 14.22 36.91
N ASN A 543 6.29 14.42 35.74
CA ASN A 543 5.66 14.26 34.43
C ASN A 543 6.25 13.10 33.59
N LYS A 544 6.94 12.12 34.22
CA LYS A 544 7.58 11.01 33.50
C LYS A 544 7.38 9.70 34.24
N VAL A 545 6.87 8.69 33.52
CA VAL A 545 6.72 7.32 33.99
C VAL A 545 7.58 6.41 33.13
N VAL A 546 8.39 5.56 33.77
CA VAL A 546 9.27 4.62 33.07
C VAL A 546 8.93 3.19 33.48
N TRP A 547 8.73 2.33 32.49
CA TRP A 547 8.49 0.90 32.64
C TRP A 547 9.64 0.13 32.00
N SER A 548 10.16 -0.85 32.73
CA SER A 548 11.02 -1.89 32.17
C SER A 548 10.13 -3.04 31.70
N LEU A 549 10.27 -3.44 30.43
CA LEU A 549 9.51 -4.52 29.81
C LEU A 549 10.32 -5.81 29.83
N SER A 550 9.64 -6.95 29.89
CA SER A 550 10.27 -8.28 29.84
C SER A 550 11.02 -8.58 28.54
N THR A 551 10.81 -7.77 27.49
CA THR A 551 11.53 -7.86 26.21
C THR A 551 12.96 -7.30 26.29
N GLY A 552 13.30 -6.61 27.38
CA GLY A 552 14.55 -5.84 27.51
C GLY A 552 14.38 -4.36 27.16
N ASP A 553 13.22 -3.97 26.61
CA ASP A 553 12.93 -2.59 26.26
C ASP A 553 12.51 -1.75 27.47
N THR A 554 12.80 -0.45 27.41
CA THR A 554 12.36 0.55 28.36
C THR A 554 11.31 1.46 27.70
N LEU A 555 10.09 1.45 28.24
CA LEU A 555 9.00 2.33 27.83
C LEU A 555 8.94 3.57 28.73
N THR A 556 9.21 4.73 28.15
CA THR A 556 9.05 6.04 28.80
C THR A 556 7.77 6.72 28.33
N ILE A 557 6.92 7.10 29.27
CA ILE A 557 5.69 7.85 29.04
C ILE A 557 5.86 9.22 29.67
N ARG A 558 5.76 10.29 28.88
CA ARG A 558 5.79 11.67 29.41
C ARG A 558 4.37 12.22 29.43
N LEU A 559 3.98 12.70 30.60
CA LEU A 559 2.67 13.23 30.94
C LEU A 559 2.78 14.77 30.90
N GLY A 560 2.70 15.35 29.70
CA GLY A 560 2.65 16.81 29.49
C GLY A 560 1.29 17.26 28.95
N ASP A 561 1.24 18.45 28.34
CA ASP A 561 0.06 18.92 27.58
C ASP A 561 -0.28 17.97 26.42
N GLU A 562 0.76 17.35 25.84
CA GLU A 562 0.65 16.22 24.93
C GLU A 562 1.26 14.95 25.56
N LEU A 563 0.55 13.84 25.45
CA LEU A 563 0.98 12.53 25.92
C LEU A 563 1.99 11.97 24.91
N SER A 564 3.24 11.71 25.32
CA SER A 564 4.26 11.12 24.44
C SER A 564 4.80 9.80 24.98
N PHE A 565 5.15 8.91 24.05
CA PHE A 565 5.65 7.57 24.31
C PHE A 565 6.99 7.38 23.61
N GLN A 566 7.96 6.81 24.32
CA GLN A 566 9.27 6.46 23.78
C GLN A 566 9.60 5.04 24.18
N LEU A 567 9.96 4.20 23.21
CA LEU A 567 10.45 2.85 23.45
C LEU A 567 11.93 2.80 23.07
N LYS A 568 12.78 2.37 24.00
CA LYS A 568 14.23 2.26 23.81
C LYS A 568 14.72 0.88 24.20
N ASN A 569 15.56 0.29 23.38
CA ASN A 569 16.26 -0.96 23.67
C ASN A 569 17.75 -0.66 23.90
N ASP A 570 18.33 -1.12 25.00
CA ASP A 570 19.75 -0.84 25.31
C ASP A 570 20.73 -1.52 24.34
N SER A 571 20.25 -2.44 23.48
CA SER A 571 21.04 -3.13 22.45
C SER A 571 20.89 -2.57 21.03
N SER A 572 19.99 -1.60 20.80
CA SER A 572 19.83 -0.92 19.51
C SER A 572 19.82 0.60 19.70
N GLU A 573 20.55 1.34 18.87
CA GLU A 573 20.54 2.83 18.92
C GLU A 573 19.22 3.45 18.40
N GLU A 574 18.28 2.64 17.91
CA GLU A 574 16.99 3.09 17.38
C GLU A 574 15.99 3.42 18.51
N GLU A 575 15.53 4.67 18.55
CA GLU A 575 14.40 5.11 19.38
C GLU A 575 13.11 5.05 18.56
N MET A 576 12.11 4.31 19.04
CA MET A 576 10.79 4.25 18.40
C MET A 576 9.80 5.21 19.06
N HIS A 577 9.11 6.00 18.25
CA HIS A 577 8.00 6.85 18.67
C HIS A 577 6.67 6.14 18.42
N CYS A 578 5.82 6.05 19.45
CA CYS A 578 4.52 5.38 19.33
C CYS A 578 3.38 6.39 19.23
N ASP A 579 2.65 6.39 18.11
CA ASP A 579 1.46 7.22 17.92
C ASP A 579 0.20 6.55 18.51
N VAL A 580 -0.52 7.27 19.36
CA VAL A 580 -1.79 6.80 19.95
C VAL A 580 -2.96 7.60 19.40
N LEU A 581 -3.80 6.95 18.61
CA LEU A 581 -5.06 7.52 18.13
C LEU A 581 -6.11 7.55 19.26
N PHE A 582 -6.23 8.67 19.97
CA PHE A 582 -7.33 8.89 20.91
C PHE A 582 -8.63 9.23 20.16
N THR A 583 -9.44 8.22 19.84
CA THR A 583 -10.84 8.50 19.48
C THR A 583 -11.64 8.74 20.76
N ARG A 584 -11.88 10.01 21.13
CA ARG A 584 -13.02 10.32 22.01
C ARG A 584 -14.27 9.81 21.27
N GLN A 585 -14.97 8.83 21.85
CA GLN A 585 -16.37 8.56 21.49
C GLN A 585 -17.23 9.76 21.95
N GLY A 586 -17.08 10.89 21.26
CA GLY A 586 -17.98 12.01 21.30
C GLY A 586 -18.64 12.09 19.94
N CYS A 587 -19.95 11.90 19.90
CA CYS A 587 -20.75 12.39 18.79
C CYS A 587 -20.44 13.88 18.63
N LEU A 588 -19.63 14.25 17.63
CA LEU A 588 -19.65 15.60 17.08
C LEU A 588 -20.91 15.69 16.21
N SER A 589 -22.05 15.88 16.88
CA SER A 589 -23.14 16.66 16.31
C SER A 589 -22.56 18.04 16.01
N GLY A 590 -22.59 18.43 14.74
CA GLY A 590 -22.04 19.70 14.28
C GLY A 590 -22.59 20.93 14.99
N GLY A 591 -21.83 22.00 14.89
CA GLY A 591 -22.23 23.37 15.14
C GLY A 591 -21.33 24.28 14.32
N GLY A 592 -21.94 25.10 13.46
CA GLY A 592 -21.30 25.99 12.50
C GLY A 592 -21.81 25.72 11.10
#